data_AF-A0A1I3YGK4-F1
#
_entry.id   AF-A0A1I3YGK4-F1
#
_cell.length_a   1.000
_cell.length_b   1.000
_cell.length_c   1.000
_cell.angle_alpha   90.00
_cell.angle_beta   90.00
_cell.angle_gamma   90.00
#
_symmetry.space_group_name_H-M   'P 1'
#
loop_
_entity.id
_entity.type
_entity.pdbx_description
1 polymer ?
#
loop_
_entity_poly.entity_id
_entity_poly.type
_entity_poly.pdbx_seq_one_letter_code
_entity_poly.pdbx_strand_id
1 'polypeptide(L)'
;MKDGWPQGLTKLDRLARSVAHLGLIVAKLKKKEVALRILGLGLDTATPTGKLMLNLLGSIAQFEREIMLERQREGIVKAKASGKYLGRKPTARAKAAEVCALVTDGLTKEAIADKLGIGVASVYRVIKANKQPRIES
;
A
#
# COMPACT_ATOMS: atom_id res chain seq x y z
N MET A 1 -29.61 35.13 -17.86
CA MET A 1 -28.27 34.53 -17.63
C MET A 1 -27.96 34.64 -16.15
N LYS A 2 -27.78 33.53 -15.43
CA LYS A 2 -27.45 33.56 -14.01
C LYS A 2 -25.93 33.60 -13.85
N ASP A 3 -25.45 34.69 -13.24
CA ASP A 3 -24.08 34.87 -12.79
C ASP A 3 -23.73 33.80 -11.76
N GLY A 4 -22.73 32.98 -12.07
CA GLY A 4 -22.29 31.87 -11.24
C GLY A 4 -20.84 31.54 -11.56
N TRP A 5 -19.93 32.45 -11.23
CA TRP A 5 -18.49 32.23 -11.42
C TRP A 5 -18.00 31.16 -10.44
N PRO A 6 -17.39 30.05 -10.91
CA PRO A 6 -16.81 29.07 -9.99
C PRO A 6 -15.56 29.64 -9.34
N GLN A 7 -15.55 29.60 -8.01
CA GLN A 7 -14.52 30.11 -7.11
C GLN A 7 -13.15 29.52 -7.47
N GLY A 8 -12.18 30.41 -7.71
CA GLY A 8 -10.81 30.05 -8.07
C GLY A 8 -10.14 29.22 -6.97
N LEU A 9 -9.66 28.04 -7.34
CA LEU A 9 -8.99 27.14 -6.39
C LEU A 9 -7.55 27.60 -6.21
N THR A 10 -7.19 27.98 -4.99
CA THR A 10 -5.92 28.67 -4.71
C THR A 10 -4.70 27.74 -4.76
N LYS A 11 -4.87 26.43 -4.48
CA LYS A 11 -3.77 25.46 -4.47
C LYS A 11 -4.19 24.08 -4.98
N LEU A 12 -3.34 23.46 -5.81
CA LEU A 12 -3.62 22.20 -6.52
C LEU A 12 -3.74 20.98 -5.58
N ASP A 13 -3.05 20.99 -4.44
CA ASP A 13 -3.10 19.93 -3.41
C ASP A 13 -4.49 19.74 -2.79
N ARG A 14 -5.32 20.81 -2.78
CA ARG A 14 -6.70 20.74 -2.29
C ARG A 14 -7.68 20.16 -3.30
N LEU A 15 -7.28 20.07 -4.57
CA LEU A 15 -8.09 19.52 -5.65
C LEU A 15 -7.84 18.03 -5.83
N ALA A 16 -6.57 17.60 -5.77
CA ALA A 16 -6.22 16.23 -6.08
C ALA A 16 -5.08 15.69 -5.23
N ARG A 17 -5.26 14.45 -4.73
CA ARG A 17 -4.25 13.69 -3.98
C ARG A 17 -3.11 13.10 -4.83
N SER A 18 -3.24 13.18 -6.16
CA SER A 18 -2.24 12.72 -7.13
C SER A 18 -2.56 13.30 -8.50
N VAL A 19 -1.58 13.27 -9.40
CA VAL A 19 -1.78 13.73 -10.78
C VAL A 19 -2.74 12.84 -11.58
N ALA A 20 -2.73 11.52 -11.35
CA ALA A 20 -3.74 10.63 -11.91
C ALA A 20 -5.17 11.03 -11.43
N HIS A 21 -5.33 11.38 -10.16
CA HIS A 21 -6.60 11.87 -9.62
C HIS A 21 -7.00 13.21 -10.24
N LEU A 22 -6.03 14.11 -10.47
CA LEU A 22 -6.26 15.37 -11.17
C LEU A 22 -6.76 15.14 -12.61
N GLY A 23 -6.16 14.21 -13.35
CA GLY A 23 -6.62 13.84 -14.69
C GLY A 23 -8.06 13.35 -14.72
N LEU A 24 -8.47 12.53 -13.73
CA LEU A 24 -9.86 12.08 -13.57
C LEU A 24 -10.81 13.24 -13.29
N ILE A 25 -10.41 14.20 -12.46
CA ILE A 25 -11.20 15.40 -12.15
C ILE A 25 -11.39 16.24 -13.41
N VAL A 26 -10.32 16.48 -14.17
CA VAL A 26 -10.39 17.28 -15.40
C VAL A 26 -11.26 16.59 -16.46
N ALA A 27 -11.17 15.26 -16.61
CA ALA A 27 -12.04 14.51 -17.52
C ALA A 27 -13.53 14.64 -17.11
N LYS A 28 -13.84 14.62 -15.82
CA LYS A 28 -15.19 14.84 -15.30
C LYS A 28 -15.69 16.26 -15.53
N LEU A 29 -14.84 17.27 -15.35
CA LEU A 29 -15.19 18.67 -15.59
C LEU A 29 -15.42 18.94 -17.08
N LYS A 30 -14.61 18.36 -17.96
CA LYS A 30 -14.78 18.45 -19.42
C LYS A 30 -16.13 17.90 -19.87
N LYS A 31 -16.59 16.78 -19.31
CA LYS A 31 -17.93 16.23 -19.61
C LYS A 31 -19.08 17.15 -19.20
N LYS A 32 -18.83 18.08 -18.27
CA LYS A 32 -19.79 19.08 -17.80
C LYS A 32 -19.56 20.45 -18.45
N GLU A 33 -18.67 20.53 -19.45
CA GLU A 33 -18.27 21.78 -20.11
C GLU A 33 -17.73 22.85 -19.14
N VAL A 34 -17.17 22.41 -18.01
CA VAL A 34 -16.56 23.28 -17.01
C VAL A 34 -15.04 23.32 -17.20
N ALA A 35 -14.48 24.53 -17.24
CA ALA A 35 -13.04 24.74 -17.25
C ALA A 35 -12.48 24.84 -15.83
N LEU A 36 -11.34 24.19 -15.61
CA LEU A 36 -10.52 24.35 -14.42
C LEU A 36 -9.47 25.45 -14.64
N ARG A 37 -9.42 26.43 -13.74
CA ARG A 37 -8.38 27.47 -13.69
C ARG A 37 -7.64 27.41 -12.36
N ILE A 38 -6.32 27.27 -12.41
CA ILE A 38 -5.43 27.24 -11.26
C ILE A 38 -4.65 28.54 -11.23
N LEU A 39 -5.10 29.48 -10.40
CA LEU A 39 -4.57 30.85 -10.37
C LEU A 39 -3.07 30.89 -10.01
N GLY A 40 -2.65 30.07 -9.03
CA GLY A 40 -1.24 30.03 -8.60
C GLY A 40 -0.26 29.46 -9.63
N LEU A 41 -0.75 28.81 -10.68
CA LEU A 41 0.08 28.28 -11.79
C LEU A 41 -0.17 29.00 -13.12
N GLY A 42 -1.05 30.00 -13.14
CA GLY A 42 -1.52 30.62 -14.38
C GLY A 42 -2.15 29.61 -15.36
N LEU A 43 -2.59 28.44 -14.88
CA LEU A 43 -3.04 27.35 -15.73
C LEU A 43 -4.54 27.46 -15.97
N ASP A 44 -4.94 27.59 -17.24
CA ASP A 44 -6.34 27.59 -17.66
C ASP A 44 -6.62 26.46 -18.65
N THR A 45 -7.35 25.44 -18.20
CA THR A 45 -7.73 24.28 -19.02
C THR A 45 -8.78 24.59 -20.10
N ALA A 46 -9.32 25.81 -20.17
CA ALA A 46 -10.10 26.26 -21.32
C ALA A 46 -9.21 26.49 -22.56
N THR A 47 -7.95 26.87 -22.37
CA THR A 47 -7.02 27.22 -23.44
C THR A 47 -6.27 26.00 -24.01
N PRO A 48 -5.88 25.99 -25.30
CA PRO A 48 -5.03 24.93 -25.85
C PRO A 48 -3.71 24.76 -25.08
N THR A 49 -3.05 25.87 -24.72
CA THR A 49 -1.81 25.87 -23.95
C THR A 49 -1.98 25.29 -22.55
N GLY A 50 -3.04 25.66 -21.84
CA GLY A 50 -3.29 25.10 -20.49
C GLY A 50 -3.67 23.62 -20.52
N LYS A 51 -4.34 23.15 -21.58
CA LYS A 51 -4.55 21.70 -21.80
C LYS A 51 -3.24 20.97 -22.04
N LEU A 52 -2.35 21.52 -22.85
CA LEU A 52 -1.02 20.94 -23.09
C LEU A 52 -0.20 20.86 -21.80
N MET A 53 -0.13 21.96 -21.04
CA MET A 53 0.62 22.02 -19.78
C MET A 53 0.07 21.02 -18.75
N LEU A 54 -1.25 20.90 -18.65
CA LEU A 54 -1.87 19.90 -17.77
C LEU A 54 -1.48 18.48 -18.18
N ASN A 55 -1.52 18.16 -19.47
CA ASN A 55 -1.15 16.82 -19.96
C ASN A 55 0.34 16.53 -19.72
N LEU A 56 1.22 17.51 -19.91
CA LEU A 56 2.65 17.36 -19.65
C LEU A 56 2.94 17.10 -18.17
N LEU A 57 2.32 17.88 -17.27
CA LEU A 57 2.40 17.64 -15.82
C LEU A 57 1.84 16.26 -15.45
N GLY A 58 0.75 15.86 -16.13
CA GLY A 58 0.19 14.52 -16.20
C GLY A 58 1.25 13.44 -16.37
N SER A 59 1.93 13.52 -17.52
CA SER A 59 2.94 12.56 -17.96
C SER A 59 4.16 12.54 -17.05
N ILE A 60 4.64 13.69 -16.58
CA ILE A 60 5.81 13.78 -15.68
C ILE A 60 5.52 13.04 -14.36
N ALA A 61 4.36 13.28 -13.75
CA ALA A 61 4.06 12.63 -12.48
C ALA A 61 3.80 11.13 -12.62
N GLN A 62 3.28 10.67 -13.76
CA GLN A 62 3.18 9.26 -14.07
C GLN A 62 4.57 8.63 -14.19
N PHE A 63 5.47 9.28 -14.94
CA PHE A 63 6.86 8.87 -15.08
C PHE A 63 7.59 8.78 -13.71
N GLU A 64 7.47 9.80 -12.86
CA GLU A 64 8.08 9.77 -11.51
C GLU A 64 7.57 8.60 -10.67
N ARG A 65 6.27 8.29 -10.75
CA ARG A 65 5.68 7.15 -10.06
C ARG A 65 6.25 5.83 -10.55
N GLU A 66 6.41 5.67 -11.86
CA GLU A 66 6.98 4.46 -12.46
C GLU A 66 8.43 4.27 -12.02
N ILE A 67 9.25 5.33 -12.06
CA ILE A 67 10.63 5.32 -11.56
C ILE A 67 10.70 4.98 -10.06
N MET A 68 9.79 5.53 -9.25
CA MET A 68 9.73 5.22 -7.82
C MET A 68 9.44 3.73 -7.57
N LEU A 69 8.48 3.15 -8.31
CA LEU A 69 8.13 1.74 -8.20
C LEU A 69 9.26 0.83 -8.68
N GLU A 70 9.98 1.22 -9.73
CA GLU A 70 11.15 0.50 -10.22
C GLU A 70 12.25 0.44 -9.16
N ARG A 71 12.62 1.59 -8.57
CA ARG A 71 13.59 1.65 -7.45
C ARG A 71 13.15 0.83 -6.25
N GLN A 72 11.86 0.82 -5.94
CA GLN A 72 11.31 0.00 -4.86
C GLN A 72 11.50 -1.50 -5.15
N ARG A 73 11.23 -1.94 -6.38
CA ARG A 73 11.45 -3.34 -6.79
C ARG A 73 12.91 -3.73 -6.70
N GLU A 74 13.82 -2.89 -7.18
CA GLU A 74 15.27 -3.12 -7.04
C GLU A 74 15.70 -3.22 -5.58
N GLY A 75 15.19 -2.32 -4.73
CA GLY A 75 15.43 -2.34 -3.29
C GLY A 75 14.93 -3.64 -2.65
N ILE A 76 13.75 -4.13 -3.03
CA ILE A 76 13.20 -5.42 -2.57
C ILE A 76 14.09 -6.58 -3.03
N VAL A 77 14.52 -6.59 -4.29
CA VAL A 77 15.41 -7.65 -4.82
C VAL A 77 16.73 -7.67 -4.04
N LYS A 78 17.36 -6.51 -3.81
CA LYS A 78 18.58 -6.39 -3.00
C LYS A 78 18.34 -6.81 -1.54
N ALA A 79 17.20 -6.45 -0.95
CA ALA A 79 16.84 -6.83 0.41
C ALA A 79 16.54 -8.34 0.56
N LYS A 80 15.95 -8.97 -0.47
CA LYS A 80 15.74 -10.42 -0.54
C LYS A 80 17.07 -11.15 -0.70
N ALA A 81 17.94 -10.69 -1.59
CA ALA A 81 19.26 -11.27 -1.82
C ALA A 81 20.17 -11.17 -0.57
N SER A 82 20.04 -10.10 0.21
CA SER A 82 20.75 -9.92 1.49
C SER A 82 20.12 -10.68 2.67
N GLY A 83 19.08 -11.48 2.44
CA GLY A 83 18.49 -12.37 3.46
C GLY A 83 17.75 -11.66 4.60
N LYS A 84 17.62 -10.33 4.59
CA LYS A 84 16.98 -9.56 5.68
C LYS A 84 15.44 -9.64 5.70
N TYR A 85 14.83 -10.23 4.69
CA TYR A 85 13.37 -10.43 4.61
C TYR A 85 12.97 -11.83 5.13
N LEU A 86 13.07 -12.05 6.45
CA LEU A 86 12.58 -13.29 7.11
C LEU A 86 11.07 -13.24 7.46
N GLY A 87 10.35 -12.22 6.98
CA GLY A 87 8.96 -11.97 7.39
C GLY A 87 8.86 -11.58 8.88
N ARG A 88 7.63 -11.62 9.42
CA ARG A 88 7.39 -11.38 10.85
C ARG A 88 8.18 -12.41 11.66
N LYS A 89 8.93 -11.98 12.68
CA LYS A 89 9.64 -12.88 13.62
C LYS A 89 8.69 -14.02 14.05
N PRO A 90 9.05 -15.30 13.87
CA PRO A 90 8.16 -16.42 14.22
C PRO A 90 8.00 -16.58 15.74
N THR A 91 7.19 -15.73 16.37
CA THR A 91 7.00 -15.72 17.84
C THR A 91 6.45 -17.05 18.37
N ALA A 92 5.57 -17.72 17.61
CA ALA A 92 5.05 -19.03 17.98
C ALA A 92 6.01 -20.19 17.72
N ARG A 93 6.88 -20.09 16.71
CA ARG A 93 7.84 -21.16 16.37
C ARG A 93 8.96 -21.27 17.40
N ALA A 94 9.30 -20.15 18.05
CA ALA A 94 10.23 -20.11 19.16
C ALA A 94 9.73 -20.92 20.38
N LYS A 95 8.40 -21.01 20.59
CA LYS A 95 7.78 -21.74 21.71
C LYS A 95 7.41 -23.18 21.36
N ALA A 96 7.91 -23.71 20.24
CA ALA A 96 7.47 -25.01 19.73
C ALA A 96 7.80 -26.18 20.67
N ALA A 97 8.98 -26.16 21.31
CA ALA A 97 9.38 -27.18 22.27
C ALA A 97 8.48 -27.18 23.52
N GLU A 98 8.21 -25.99 24.08
CA GLU A 98 7.32 -25.82 25.23
C GLU A 98 5.89 -26.27 24.93
N VAL A 99 5.37 -25.95 23.74
CA VAL A 99 4.05 -26.45 23.29
C VAL A 99 4.03 -27.98 23.28
N CYS A 100 5.06 -28.63 22.74
CA CYS A 100 5.07 -30.10 22.64
C CYS A 100 5.23 -30.77 24.00
N ALA A 101 6.03 -30.20 24.90
CA ALA A 101 6.15 -30.66 26.28
C ALA A 101 4.79 -30.60 27.00
N LEU A 102 4.12 -29.44 26.96
CA LEU A 102 2.82 -29.27 27.64
C LEU A 102 1.70 -30.12 27.03
N VAL A 103 1.75 -30.42 25.72
CA VAL A 103 0.84 -31.39 25.10
C VAL A 103 1.10 -32.80 25.64
N THR A 104 2.38 -33.17 25.84
CA THR A 104 2.77 -34.46 26.41
C THR A 104 2.34 -34.57 27.87
N ASP A 105 2.39 -33.46 28.61
CA ASP A 105 1.89 -33.32 29.98
C ASP A 105 0.34 -33.34 30.07
N GLY A 106 -0.36 -33.45 28.93
CA GLY A 106 -1.81 -33.63 28.88
C GLY A 106 -2.65 -32.35 28.96
N LEU A 107 -2.04 -31.16 28.84
CA LEU A 107 -2.79 -29.90 28.87
C LEU A 107 -3.65 -29.72 27.61
N THR A 108 -4.78 -29.03 27.78
CA THR A 108 -5.63 -28.61 26.66
C THR A 108 -4.95 -27.53 25.83
N LYS A 109 -5.34 -27.40 24.56
CA LYS A 109 -4.69 -26.50 23.60
C LYS A 109 -4.94 -25.04 23.97
N GLU A 110 -6.09 -24.79 24.58
CA GLU A 110 -6.55 -23.52 25.14
C GLU A 110 -5.68 -23.14 26.36
N ALA A 111 -5.46 -24.06 27.30
CA ALA A 111 -4.60 -23.81 28.46
C ALA A 111 -3.14 -23.55 28.05
N ILE A 112 -2.66 -24.22 27.01
CA ILE A 112 -1.31 -24.00 26.45
C ILE A 112 -1.20 -22.62 25.79
N ALA A 113 -2.23 -22.22 25.04
CA ALA A 113 -2.31 -20.91 24.40
C ALA A 113 -2.26 -19.78 25.43
N ASP A 114 -3.04 -19.90 26.51
CA ASP A 114 -3.08 -18.92 27.60
C ASP A 114 -1.75 -18.89 28.36
N LYS A 115 -1.21 -20.06 28.74
CA LYS A 115 0.06 -20.17 29.48
C LYS A 115 1.25 -19.62 28.70
N LEU A 116 1.27 -19.81 27.38
CA LEU A 116 2.36 -19.36 26.52
C LEU A 116 2.08 -18.01 25.84
N GLY A 117 0.93 -17.38 26.07
CA GLY A 117 0.56 -16.10 25.47
C GLY A 117 0.58 -16.13 23.93
N ILE A 118 0.16 -17.24 23.32
CA ILE A 118 0.07 -17.41 21.87
C ILE A 118 -1.36 -17.78 21.49
N GLY A 119 -1.83 -17.39 20.29
CA GLY A 119 -3.16 -17.80 19.86
C GLY A 119 -3.30 -19.33 19.71
N VAL A 120 -4.49 -19.87 20.01
CA VAL A 120 -4.80 -21.32 19.90
C VAL A 120 -4.46 -21.87 18.51
N ALA A 121 -4.73 -21.10 17.44
CA ALA A 121 -4.35 -21.48 16.07
C ALA A 121 -2.83 -21.70 15.88
N SER A 122 -1.99 -21.00 16.64
CA SER A 122 -0.54 -21.21 16.64
C SER A 122 -0.13 -22.49 17.35
N VAL A 123 -0.81 -22.87 18.45
CA VAL A 123 -0.62 -24.15 19.14
C VAL A 123 -0.91 -25.31 18.17
N TYR A 124 -2.06 -25.28 17.49
CA TYR A 124 -2.40 -26.28 16.47
C TYR A 124 -1.38 -26.35 15.32
N ARG A 125 -0.90 -25.20 14.85
CA ARG A 125 0.09 -25.13 13.76
C ARG A 125 1.43 -25.74 14.17
N VAL A 126 1.86 -25.54 15.42
CA VAL A 126 3.07 -26.15 15.98
C VAL A 126 2.92 -27.67 16.08
N ILE A 127 1.80 -28.16 16.63
CA ILE A 127 1.53 -29.61 16.76
C ILE A 127 1.51 -30.28 15.38
N LYS A 128 0.85 -29.67 14.39
CA LYS A 128 0.79 -30.18 13.02
C LYS A 128 2.18 -30.23 12.37
N ALA A 129 2.98 -29.17 12.54
CA ALA A 129 4.32 -29.10 11.98
C ALA A 129 5.29 -30.10 12.62
N ASN A 130 5.11 -30.47 13.90
CA ASN A 130 5.94 -31.45 14.57
C ASN A 130 5.58 -32.91 14.21
N LYS A 131 4.36 -33.15 13.73
CA LYS A 131 3.93 -34.47 13.23
C LYS A 131 4.34 -34.76 11.78
N GLN A 132 4.70 -33.75 11.00
CA GLN A 132 5.17 -33.94 9.62
C GLN A 132 6.70 -34.04 9.63
N PRO A 133 7.29 -35.16 9.18
CA PRO A 133 8.73 -35.28 9.11
C PRO A 133 9.27 -34.17 8.20
N ARG A 134 10.28 -33.44 8.70
CA ARG A 134 10.96 -32.40 7.95
C ARG A 134 11.76 -33.11 6.84
N ILE A 135 11.15 -33.26 5.67
CA ILE A 135 11.87 -33.71 4.48
C ILE A 135 12.90 -32.61 4.18
N GLU A 136 14.16 -32.91 4.43
CA GLU A 136 15.29 -32.04 4.10
C GLU A 136 15.52 -32.06 2.59
N SER A 137 15.67 -30.88 1.98
CA SER A 137 16.13 -30.65 0.61
C SER A 137 16.88 -29.33 0.58
#